data_AF-A0A537TP57-F1
#
_entry.id   AF-A0A537TP57-F1
#
_cell.length_a   1.000
_cell.length_b   1.000
_cell.length_c   1.000
_cell.angle_alpha   90.00
_cell.angle_beta   90.00
_cell.angle_gamma   90.00
#
_symmetry.space_group_name_H-M   'P 1'
#
loop_
_entity.id
_entity.type
_entity.pdbx_description
1 polymer ?
#
loop_
_entity_poly.entity_id
_entity_poly.type
_entity_poly.pdbx_seq_one_letter_code
_entity_poly.pdbx_strand_id
1 'polypeptide(L)'
;MTARQQNQIAAAGPACRRADRTRRFIARIDAHLPRLADDRARRAFLARQLEGWECRYARFIATQGASASTRDPPHAADFLLTIAALAARAAALGQTRRRAQ
;
A
#
# COMPACT_ATOMS: atom_id res chain seq x y z
N MET A 1 -24.08 2.62 26.85
CA MET A 1 -23.62 2.45 25.45
C MET A 1 -24.53 3.26 24.54
N THR A 2 -24.26 4.56 24.41
CA THR A 2 -25.17 5.54 23.79
C THR A 2 -24.81 5.77 22.32
N ALA A 3 -25.85 5.97 21.50
CA ALA A 3 -25.86 6.16 20.03
C ALA A 3 -24.87 7.19 19.44
N ARG A 4 -24.14 7.93 20.29
CA ARG A 4 -23.13 8.92 19.91
C ARG A 4 -21.85 8.29 19.35
N GLN A 5 -21.51 7.06 19.75
CA GLN A 5 -20.28 6.39 19.30
C GLN A 5 -20.41 5.81 17.88
N GLN A 6 -21.62 5.46 17.44
CA GLN A 6 -21.89 4.99 16.07
C GLN A 6 -21.83 6.12 15.04
N ASN A 7 -22.13 7.36 15.44
CA ASN A 7 -22.13 8.50 14.53
C ASN A 7 -20.73 9.07 14.24
N GLN A 8 -19.71 8.73 15.04
CA GLN A 8 -18.32 9.12 14.79
C GLN A 8 -17.63 8.27 13.71
N ILE A 9 -18.09 7.03 13.48
CA ILE A 9 -17.56 6.17 12.41
C ILE A 9 -18.08 6.62 11.03
N ALA A 10 -19.24 7.28 10.99
CA ALA A 10 -19.83 7.80 9.75
C ALA A 10 -19.03 8.99 9.17
N ALA A 11 -18.39 9.80 10.03
CA ALA A 11 -17.67 11.02 9.66
C ALA A 11 -16.15 10.86 9.52
N ALA A 12 -15.62 9.64 9.51
CA ALA A 12 -14.25 9.43 9.06
C ALA A 12 -14.19 9.78 7.56
N GLY A 13 -13.68 10.98 7.27
CA GLY A 13 -13.62 11.52 5.92
C GLY A 13 -12.93 10.56 4.93
N PRO A 14 -13.14 10.73 3.62
CA PRO A 14 -12.60 9.83 2.61
C PRO A 14 -11.08 9.63 2.72
N ALA A 15 -10.33 10.62 3.21
CA ALA A 15 -8.90 10.50 3.51
C ALA A 15 -8.57 9.46 4.62
N CYS A 16 -9.36 9.39 5.69
CA CYS A 16 -9.18 8.41 6.78
C CYS A 16 -9.44 6.98 6.28
N ARG A 17 -10.51 6.77 5.51
CA ARG A 17 -10.84 5.44 4.94
C ARG A 17 -9.81 4.98 3.90
N ARG A 18 -9.23 5.90 3.13
CA ARG A 18 -8.13 5.64 2.18
C ARG A 18 -6.83 5.25 2.89
N ALA A 19 -6.45 6.01 3.91
CA ALA A 19 -5.32 5.66 4.76
C ALA A 19 -5.47 4.25 5.35
N ASP A 20 -6.68 3.85 5.74
CA ASP A 20 -6.96 2.50 6.22
C ASP A 20 -6.77 1.40 5.16
N ARG A 21 -7.12 1.65 3.90
CA ARG A 21 -6.92 0.68 2.80
C ARG A 21 -5.43 0.44 2.55
N THR A 22 -4.66 1.50 2.36
CA THR A 22 -3.20 1.42 2.17
C THR A 22 -2.55 0.77 3.38
N ARG A 23 -2.93 1.19 4.60
CA ARG A 23 -2.42 0.62 5.85
C ARG A 23 -2.68 -0.88 5.96
N ARG A 24 -3.90 -1.34 5.64
CA ARG A 24 -4.25 -2.78 5.64
C ARG A 24 -3.45 -3.57 4.60
N PHE A 25 -3.26 -3.03 3.40
CA PHE A 25 -2.43 -3.68 2.38
C PHE A 25 -0.98 -3.81 2.87
N ILE A 26 -0.42 -2.71 3.35
CA ILE A 26 0.95 -2.65 3.83
C ILE A 26 1.19 -3.56 5.04
N ALA A 27 0.26 -3.65 5.98
CA ALA A 27 0.34 -4.59 7.10
C ALA A 27 0.42 -6.05 6.64
N ARG A 28 -0.29 -6.42 5.55
CA ARG A 28 -0.18 -7.76 4.97
C ARG A 28 1.19 -8.01 4.34
N ILE A 29 1.77 -7.01 3.69
CA ILE A 29 3.13 -7.09 3.15
C ILE A 29 4.13 -7.29 4.30
N ASP A 30 4.02 -6.48 5.36
CA ASP A 30 4.90 -6.56 6.53
C ASP A 30 4.81 -7.92 7.24
N ALA A 31 3.62 -8.51 7.34
CA ALA A 31 3.45 -9.86 7.87
C ALA A 31 4.02 -10.96 6.95
N HIS A 32 4.12 -10.70 5.65
CA HIS A 32 4.62 -11.66 4.67
C HIS A 32 6.15 -11.66 4.54
N LEU A 33 6.78 -10.48 4.62
CA LEU A 33 8.24 -10.33 4.41
C LEU A 33 9.11 -11.25 5.29
N PRO A 34 8.83 -11.45 6.60
CA PRO A 34 9.61 -12.34 7.45
C PRO A 34 9.53 -13.81 7.02
N ARG A 35 8.47 -14.20 6.29
CA ARG A 35 8.26 -15.59 5.83
C ARG A 35 9.10 -15.95 4.61
N LEU A 36 9.77 -14.97 4.01
CA LEU A 36 10.67 -15.18 2.87
C LEU A 36 12.07 -15.55 3.38
N ALA A 37 12.69 -16.50 2.65
CA ALA A 37 13.91 -17.20 3.08
C ALA A 37 15.10 -16.28 3.35
N ASP A 38 15.30 -15.26 2.51
CA ASP A 38 16.42 -14.35 2.62
C ASP A 38 16.08 -12.92 2.15
N ASP A 39 17.04 -12.01 2.33
CA ASP A 39 16.90 -10.63 1.90
C ASP A 39 16.82 -10.45 0.37
N ARG A 40 17.37 -11.39 -0.41
CA ARG A 40 17.26 -11.35 -1.88
C ARG A 40 15.82 -11.63 -2.30
N ALA A 41 15.18 -12.64 -1.72
CA ALA A 41 13.79 -12.99 -1.92
C ALA A 41 12.86 -11.85 -1.48
N ARG A 42 13.14 -11.21 -0.34
CA ARG A 42 12.40 -10.03 0.14
C ARG A 42 12.47 -8.86 -0.85
N ARG A 43 13.67 -8.53 -1.33
CA ARG A 43 13.85 -7.45 -2.34
C ARG A 43 13.14 -7.80 -3.65
N ALA A 44 13.31 -9.02 -4.16
CA ALA A 44 12.66 -9.45 -5.39
C ALA A 44 11.13 -9.44 -5.27
N PHE A 45 10.59 -9.83 -4.11
CA PHE A 45 9.16 -9.75 -3.84
C PHE A 45 8.66 -8.30 -3.85
N LEU A 46 9.33 -7.39 -3.14
CA LEU A 46 8.95 -5.97 -3.11
C LEU A 46 9.06 -5.31 -4.49
N ALA A 47 10.09 -5.63 -5.27
CA ALA A 47 10.25 -5.13 -6.63
C ALA A 47 9.06 -5.52 -7.52
N ARG A 48 8.63 -6.78 -7.48
CA ARG A 48 7.44 -7.24 -8.23
C ARG A 48 6.15 -6.57 -7.76
N GLN A 49 6.02 -6.29 -6.46
CA GLN A 49 4.85 -5.57 -5.94
C GLN A 49 4.85 -4.11 -6.43
N LEU A 50 6.01 -3.45 -6.42
CA LEU A 50 6.16 -2.08 -6.94
C LEU A 50 5.77 -2.00 -8.41
N GLU A 51 6.39 -2.82 -9.26
CA GLU A 51 6.10 -2.87 -10.70
C GLU A 51 4.60 -3.09 -10.96
N GLY A 52 3.99 -4.06 -10.26
CA GLY A 52 2.56 -4.33 -10.40
C GLY A 52 1.67 -3.15 -10.00
N TRP A 53 2.05 -2.38 -8.97
CA TRP A 53 1.31 -1.19 -8.55
C TRP A 53 1.53 0.01 -9.47
N GLU A 54 2.75 0.20 -9.98
CA GLU A 54 3.10 1.21 -10.98
C GLU A 54 2.35 0.98 -12.29
N CYS A 55 2.31 -0.26 -12.79
CA CYS A 55 1.53 -0.61 -13.99
C CYS A 55 0.02 -0.32 -13.80
N ARG A 56 -0.55 -0.65 -12.63
CA ARG A 56 -1.95 -0.33 -12.34
C ARG A 56 -2.18 1.17 -12.25
N TYR A 57 -1.24 1.93 -11.67
CA TYR A 57 -1.34 3.39 -11.61
C TYR A 57 -1.25 4.02 -13.00
N ALA A 58 -0.32 3.56 -13.84
CA ALA A 58 -0.22 4.00 -15.23
C ALA A 58 -1.53 3.75 -15.99
N ARG A 59 -2.13 2.55 -15.83
CA ARG A 59 -3.44 2.24 -16.42
C ARG A 59 -4.56 3.10 -15.85
N PHE A 60 -4.55 3.37 -14.55
CA PHE A 60 -5.51 4.25 -13.90
C PHE A 60 -5.45 5.66 -14.50
N ILE A 61 -4.24 6.22 -14.68
CA ILE A 61 -4.03 7.53 -15.31
C ILE A 61 -4.47 7.51 -16.78
N ALA A 62 -4.06 6.50 -17.54
CA ALA A 62 -4.41 6.37 -18.96
C ALA A 62 -5.92 6.25 -19.20
N THR A 63 -6.67 5.72 -18.24
CA THR A 63 -8.13 5.56 -18.31
C THR A 63 -8.88 6.64 -17.52
N GLN A 64 -8.19 7.66 -17.01
CA GLN A 64 -8.77 8.71 -16.14
C GLN A 64 -9.59 8.12 -14.96
N GLY A 65 -9.17 6.97 -14.45
CA GLY A 65 -9.84 6.25 -13.37
C GLY A 65 -11.00 5.35 -13.78
N ALA A 66 -11.37 5.28 -15.06
CA ALA A 66 -12.43 4.39 -15.55
C ALA A 66 -12.09 2.90 -15.40
N SER A 67 -10.81 2.54 -15.26
CA SER A 67 -10.40 1.16 -14.98
C SER A 67 -10.74 0.66 -13.57
N ALA A 68 -11.20 1.54 -12.68
CA ALA A 68 -11.55 1.23 -11.31
C ALA A 68 -13.08 0.99 -11.18
N SER A 69 -13.61 -0.06 -11.79
CA SER A 69 -15.06 -0.32 -11.83
C SER A 69 -15.66 -0.92 -10.54
N THR A 70 -15.17 -0.52 -9.36
CA THR A 70 -15.61 -1.07 -8.06
C THR A 70 -16.51 -0.10 -7.29
N ARG A 71 -17.29 -0.61 -6.33
CA ARG A 71 -18.18 0.18 -5.44
C ARG A 71 -17.43 1.27 -4.65
N ASP A 72 -16.12 1.11 -4.49
CA ASP A 72 -15.20 2.08 -3.87
C ASP A 72 -13.87 2.05 -4.63
N PRO A 73 -13.79 2.77 -5.76
CA PRO A 73 -12.64 2.74 -6.65
C PRO A 73 -11.39 3.28 -5.97
N PRO A 74 -10.21 2.68 -6.18
CA PRO A 74 -8.96 3.29 -5.72
C PRO A 74 -8.78 4.68 -6.35
N HIS A 75 -8.44 5.67 -5.53
CA HIS A 75 -8.06 7.00 -5.98
C HIS A 75 -6.56 7.05 -6.27
N ALA A 76 -6.12 8.06 -7.04
CA ALA A 76 -4.70 8.30 -7.30
C ALA A 76 -3.84 8.32 -6.02
N ALA A 77 -4.36 8.92 -4.93
CA ALA A 77 -3.68 8.95 -3.64
C ALA A 77 -3.44 7.54 -3.05
N ASP A 78 -4.35 6.58 -3.25
CA ASP A 78 -4.16 5.20 -2.77
C ASP A 78 -2.98 4.53 -3.48
N PHE A 79 -2.83 4.76 -4.78
CA PHE A 79 -1.70 4.27 -5.56
C PHE A 79 -0.39 4.89 -5.08
N LEU A 80 -0.32 6.22 -5.00
CA LEU A 80 0.90 6.94 -4.61
C LEU A 80 1.35 6.57 -3.20
N LEU A 81 0.42 6.52 -2.23
CA LEU A 81 0.74 6.12 -0.86
C LEU A 81 1.22 4.67 -0.78
N THR A 82 0.64 3.77 -1.57
CA THR A 82 1.06 2.37 -1.61
C THR A 82 2.45 2.22 -2.23
N ILE A 83 2.70 2.86 -3.39
CA ILE A 83 4.00 2.83 -4.06
C ILE A 83 5.09 3.42 -3.15
N ALA A 84 4.85 4.58 -2.54
CA ALA A 84 5.80 5.19 -1.61
C ALA A 84 6.09 4.29 -0.40
N ALA A 85 5.07 3.67 0.18
CA ALA A 85 5.24 2.76 1.31
C ALA A 85 6.01 1.48 0.95
N LEU A 86 5.84 0.94 -0.26
CA LEU A 86 6.61 -0.19 -0.76
C LEU A 86 8.08 0.21 -1.03
N ALA A 87 8.31 1.37 -1.67
CA ALA A 87 9.65 1.89 -1.95
C ALA A 87 10.45 2.12 -0.66
N ALA A 88 9.81 2.69 0.38
CA ALA A 88 10.44 2.88 1.68
C ALA A 88 10.92 1.57 2.31
N ARG A 89 10.14 0.48 2.19
CA ARG A 89 10.52 -0.85 2.70
C ARG A 89 11.68 -1.45 1.93
N ALA A 90 11.66 -1.31 0.60
CA ALA A 90 12.77 -1.75 -0.24
C ALA A 90 14.08 -1.02 0.12
N ALA A 91 14.00 0.29 0.35
CA ALA A 91 15.13 1.11 0.79
C ALA A 91 15.65 0.67 2.17
N ALA A 92 14.75 0.41 3.13
CA ALA A 92 15.13 -0.06 4.47
C ALA A 92 15.92 -1.38 4.41
N LEU A 93 15.48 -2.35 3.61
CA LEU A 93 16.22 -3.61 3.38
C LEU A 93 17.58 -3.40 2.70
N GLY A 94 17.74 -2.33 1.91
CA GLY A 94 19.03 -1.93 1.35
C GLY A 94 19.97 -1.33 2.40
N GLN A 95 19.43 -0.53 3.32
CA GLN A 95 20.20 0.11 4.40
C GLN A 95 20.64 -0.88 5.48
N THR A 96 19.81 -1.86 5.84
CA THR A 96 20.17 -2.91 6.83
C THR A 96 21.41 -3.69 6.40
N ARG A 97 21.55 -3.98 5.10
CA ARG A 97 22.74 -4.66 4.56
C ARG A 97 24.01 -3.81 4.68
N ARG A 98 23.92 -2.50 4.45
CA ARG A 98 25.09 -1.58 4.54
C ARG A 98 25.60 -1.38 5.96
N ARG A 99 24.77 -1.63 6.98
CA ARG A 99 25.16 -1.54 8.40
C ARG A 99 25.71 -2.83 8.99
N ALA A 100 25.53 -3.96 8.30
CA ALA A 100 26.00 -5.28 8.73
C ALA A 100 27.32 -5.68 8.04
N GLN A 101 27.92 -4.75 7.28
CA GLN A 101 29.26 -4.84 6.70
C GLN A 101 30.18 -3.93 7.51
#